data_AF-B8ZYR6-F1
#
_entry.id   AF-B8ZYR6-F1
#
_cell.length_a   1.000
_cell.length_b   1.000
_cell.length_c   1.000
_cell.angle_alpha   90.00
_cell.angle_beta   90.00
_cell.angle_gamma   90.00
#
_symmetry.space_group_name_H-M   'P 1'
#
loop_
_entity.id
_entity.type
_entity.pdbx_description
1 polymer ?
#
loop_
_entity_poly.entity_id
_entity_poly.type
_entity_poly.pdbx_seq_one_letter_code
_entity_poly.pdbx_strand_id
1 'polypeptide(L)' 'VGDAVLDHLITRHLFFTYTDLPPGRLTDLRAAAVNNENFARVAVKHGLHLHLRHGSSALEKQIRDFVSEVKNELSKPGF' A
#
# COMPACT_ATOMS: atom_id res chain seq x y z
N VAL A 1 4.44 13.19 -8.56
CA VAL A 1 3.29 14.02 -8.10
C VAL A 1 2.32 13.21 -7.25
N GLY A 2 1.79 12.07 -7.73
CA GLY A 2 0.84 11.26 -6.95
C GLY A 2 1.36 10.79 -5.59
N ASP A 3 2.63 10.37 -5.52
CA ASP A 3 3.27 9.91 -4.28
C ASP A 3 3.27 10.98 -3.16
N ALA A 4 3.72 12.20 -3.47
CA ALA A 4 3.70 13.32 -2.53
C ALA A 4 2.28 13.73 -2.09
N VAL A 5 1.29 13.57 -2.98
CA VAL A 5 -0.12 13.84 -2.64
C VAL A 5 -0.65 12.78 -1.69
N LEU A 6 -0.36 11.49 -1.93
CA LEU A 6 -0.76 10.39 -1.05
C LEU A 6 -0.09 10.52 0.31
N ASP A 7 1.20 10.83 0.37
CA ASP A 7 1.92 11.05 1.62
C ASP A 7 1.31 12.19 2.45
N HIS A 8 0.97 13.31 1.79
CA HIS A 8 0.30 14.42 2.48
C HIS A 8 -1.09 14.03 2.99
N LEU A 9 -1.91 13.36 2.18
CA LEU A 9 -3.26 12.95 2.58
C LEU A 9 -3.25 11.92 3.72
N ILE A 10 -2.34 10.94 3.67
CA ILE A 10 -2.19 9.92 4.71
C ILE A 10 -1.65 10.55 5.99
N THR A 11 -0.62 11.40 5.89
CA THR A 11 -0.08 12.14 7.04
C THR A 11 -1.17 13.00 7.69
N ARG A 12 -1.95 13.72 6.88
CA ARG A 12 -3.07 14.53 7.35
C ARG A 12 -4.14 13.69 8.03
N HIS A 13 -4.52 12.56 7.44
CA HIS A 13 -5.50 11.64 8.02
C HIS A 13 -5.01 11.10 9.36
N LEU A 14 -3.76 10.63 9.44
CA LEU A 14 -3.18 10.13 10.69
C LEU A 14 -3.13 11.22 11.77
N PHE A 15 -2.73 12.44 11.41
CA PHE A 15 -2.66 13.57 12.35
C PHE A 15 -4.03 13.92 12.96
N PHE A 16 -5.10 13.90 12.16
CA PHE A 16 -6.45 14.21 12.65
C PHE A 16 -7.16 13.03 13.31
N THR A 17 -6.88 11.80 12.88
CA THR A 17 -7.47 10.58 13.47
C THR A 17 -6.83 10.23 14.81
N TYR A 18 -5.54 10.53 14.98
CA TYR A 18 -4.75 10.18 16.15
C TYR A 18 -4.24 11.42 16.88
N THR A 19 -5.17 12.23 17.40
CA THR A 19 -4.86 13.50 18.09
C THR A 19 -4.07 13.32 19.38
N ASP A 20 -4.20 12.17 20.03
CA ASP A 20 -3.60 11.90 21.35
C ASP A 20 -2.32 11.04 21.26
N LEU A 21 -1.87 10.68 20.05
CA LEU A 21 -0.67 9.87 19.90
C LEU A 21 0.60 10.72 19.94
N PRO A 22 1.66 10.24 20.64
CA PRO A 22 2.92 10.93 20.67
C PRO A 22 3.56 11.01 19.26
N PRO A 23 4.31 12.09 18.96
CA PRO A 23 4.90 12.33 17.64
C PRO A 23 5.74 11.17 17.09
N GLY A 24 6.43 10.43 17.97
CA GLY A 24 7.20 9.25 17.59
C GLY A 24 6.33 8.13 17.02
N ARG A 25 5.19 7.85 17.65
CA ARG A 25 4.25 6.80 17.19
C ARG A 25 3.48 7.20 15.94
N LEU A 26 3.20 8.49 15.78
CA LEU A 26 2.67 9.04 14.51
C LEU A 26 3.66 8.85 13.36
N THR A 27 4.96 9.03 13.63
CA THR A 27 6.02 8.80 12.65
C THR A 27 6.10 7.31 12.26
N ASP A 28 6.01 6.41 13.23
CA ASP A 28 5.97 4.96 12.98
C ASP A 28 4.75 4.56 12.15
N LEU A 29 3.56 5.07 12.51
CA LEU A 29 2.32 4.83 11.78
C LEU A 29 2.40 5.34 10.35
N ARG A 30 2.96 6.52 10.13
CA ARG A 30 3.17 7.07 8.80
C ARG A 30 4.12 6.18 7.99
N ALA A 31 5.25 5.76 8.55
CA ALA A 31 6.20 4.89 7.84
C ALA A 31 5.58 3.52 7.48
N ALA A 32 4.73 2.98 8.36
CA ALA A 32 4.01 1.73 8.10
C ALA A 32 2.91 1.90 7.05
N ALA A 33 2.21 3.05 7.02
CA ALA A 33 1.13 3.31 6.09
C ALA A 33 1.61 3.76 4.69
N VAL A 34 2.64 4.59 4.66
CA VAL A 34 3.21 5.23 3.46
C VAL A 34 4.48 4.47 3.05
N ASN A 35 4.29 3.35 2.35
CA ASN A 35 5.39 2.67 1.67
C ASN A 35 4.90 1.99 0.40
N ASN A 36 5.84 1.76 -0.53
CA ASN A 36 5.56 1.21 -1.86
C ASN A 36 4.90 -0.18 -1.80
N GLU A 37 5.26 -0.98 -0.79
CA GLU A 37 4.68 -2.31 -0.62
C GLU A 37 3.20 -2.22 -0.26
N ASN A 38 2.84 -1.34 0.69
CA ASN A 38 1.46 -1.12 1.10
C ASN A 38 0.63 -0.54 -0.06
N PHE A 39 1.20 0.38 -0.84
CA PHE A 39 0.56 0.88 -2.05
C PHE A 39 0.35 -0.21 -3.11
N ALA A 40 1.33 -1.09 -3.32
CA ALA A 40 1.20 -2.22 -4.22
C ALA A 40 0.11 -3.20 -3.75
N ARG A 41 0.05 -3.49 -2.44
CA ARG A 41 -0.99 -4.32 -1.82
C ARG A 41 -2.39 -3.73 -2.03
N VAL A 42 -2.55 -2.43 -1.81
CA VAL A 42 -3.81 -1.70 -2.06
C VAL A 42 -4.17 -1.76 -3.55
N ALA A 43 -3.21 -1.57 -4.45
CA ALA A 43 -3.42 -1.68 -5.89
C ALA A 43 -3.87 -3.08 -6.33
N VAL A 44 -3.34 -4.14 -5.71
CA VAL A 44 -3.80 -5.52 -5.94
C VAL A 44 -5.21 -5.72 -5.40
N LYS A 45 -5.48 -5.29 -4.17
CA LYS A 45 -6.79 -5.42 -3.51
C LYS A 45 -7.92 -4.74 -4.29
N HIS A 46 -7.64 -3.60 -4.91
CA HIS A 46 -8.60 -2.86 -5.74
C HIS A 46 -8.56 -3.26 -7.22
N GLY A 47 -7.78 -4.26 -7.62
CA GLY A 47 -7.74 -4.73 -9.01
C GLY A 47 -7.03 -3.80 -9.99
N LEU A 48 -6.32 -2.76 -9.52
CA LEU A 48 -5.65 -1.78 -10.38
C LEU A 48 -4.56 -2.41 -11.26
N HIS A 49 -3.91 -3.47 -10.78
CA HIS A 49 -2.93 -4.24 -11.53
C HIS A 49 -3.47 -4.81 -12.85
N LEU A 50 -4.78 -5.07 -12.96
CA LEU A 50 -5.42 -5.57 -14.19
C LEU A 50 -5.50 -4.53 -15.30
N HIS A 51 -5.40 -3.25 -14.95
CA HIS A 51 -5.47 -2.14 -15.89
C HIS A 51 -4.08 -1.58 -16.24
N LEU A 52 -3.01 -2.17 -15.70
CA LEU A 52 -1.66 -1.75 -15.97
C LEU A 52 -1.25 -2.15 -17.39
N ARG A 53 -0.93 -1.16 -18.23
CA ARG A 53 -0.46 -1.40 -19.60
C ARG A 53 1.06 -1.45 -19.60
N HIS A 54 1.63 -2.60 -19.93
CA HIS A 54 3.07 -2.77 -20.10
C HIS A 54 3.40 -3.76 -21.24
N GLY A 55 4.61 -3.69 -21.78
CA GLY A 55 5.12 -4.64 -22.79
C GLY A 55 6.15 -5.65 -22.27
N SER A 56 6.43 -5.67 -20.96
CA SER A 56 7.48 -6.49 -20.36
C SER A 56 6.92 -7.79 -19.78
N SER A 57 7.37 -8.94 -20.32
CA SER A 57 7.03 -10.27 -19.79
C SER A 57 7.63 -10.54 -18.41
N ALA A 58 8.77 -9.92 -18.10
CA ALA A 58 9.39 -10.00 -16.79
C ALA A 58 8.55 -9.27 -15.73
N LEU A 59 8.06 -8.08 -16.05
CA LEU A 59 7.19 -7.30 -15.17
C LEU A 59 5.85 -8.01 -14.94
N GLU A 60 5.26 -8.55 -16.00
CA GLU A 60 4.04 -9.35 -15.94
C GLU A 60 4.19 -10.52 -14.94
N LYS A 61 5.34 -11.23 -15.00
CA LYS A 61 5.62 -12.33 -14.06
C LYS A 61 5.70 -11.82 -12.62
N GLN A 62 6.44 -10.74 -12.38
CA GLN A 62 6.55 -10.14 -11.04
C GLN A 62 5.19 -9.70 -10.47
N ILE A 63 4.34 -9.11 -11.30
CA ILE A 63 2.97 -8.71 -10.89
C ILE A 63 2.17 -9.94 -10.50
N ARG A 64 2.19 -11.01 -11.30
CA ARG A 64 1.45 -12.24 -10.99
C ARG A 64 1.93 -12.91 -9.72
N ASP A 65 3.24 -13.00 -9.52
CA ASP A 65 3.83 -13.59 -8.32
C ASP A 65 3.39 -12.80 -7.08
N PHE A 66 3.49 -11.46 -7.14
CA PHE A 66 3.05 -10.58 -6.06
C PHE A 66 1.53 -10.66 -5.79
N VAL A 67 0.70 -10.73 -6.83
CA VAL A 67 -0.77 -10.89 -6.68
C VAL A 67 -1.11 -12.21 -5.99
N SER A 68 -0.38 -13.28 -6.31
CA SER A 68 -0.54 -14.58 -5.66
C SER A 68 -0.20 -14.50 -4.17
N GLU A 69 0.94 -13.89 -3.82
CA GLU A 69 1.36 -13.68 -2.44
C GLU A 69 0.30 -12.91 -1.63
N VAL A 70 -0.16 -11.77 -2.15
CA VAL A 70 -1.18 -10.95 -1.48
C VAL A 70 -2.50 -11.69 -1.31
N LYS A 71 -2.94 -12.48 -2.30
CA LYS A 71 -4.17 -13.31 -2.19
C LYS A 71 -4.03 -14.42 -1.16
N ASN A 72 -2.86 -15.05 -1.09
CA ASN A 72 -2.56 -16.10 -0.12
C ASN A 72 -2.57 -15.55 1.31
N GLU A 73 -2.04 -14.34 1.53
CA GLU A 73 -2.10 -13.68 2.84
C GLU A 73 -3.54 -13.31 3.24
N LEU A 74 -4.35 -12.76 2.33
CA LEU A 74 -5.76 -12.44 2.60
C LEU A 74 -6.62 -13.67 2.91
N SER A 75 -6.18 -14.85 2.47
CA SER A 75 -6.87 -16.12 2.73
C SER A 75 -6.46 -16.78 4.05
N LYS A 76 -5.44 -16.26 4.76
CA LYS A 76 -5.05 -16.77 6.08
C LYS A 76 -6.00 -16.22 7.15
N PRO A 77 -6.68 -17.07 7.94
CA PRO A 77 -7.50 -16.60 9.06
C PRO A 77 -6.55 -16.14 10.18
N GLY A 78 -6.54 -14.84 10.48
CA GLY A 78 -5.60 -14.29 11.48
C GLY A 78 -5.52 -12.76 11.60
N PHE A 79 -6.43 -12.02 10.96
CA PHE A 79 -6.85 -10.69 11.40
C PHE A 79 -8.34 -10.74 11.71
#